data_AF-A0AAV0YLT0-F1
#
_entry.id   AF-A0AAV0YLT0-F1
#
_cell.length_a   1.000
_cell.length_b   1.000
_cell.length_c   1.000
_cell.angle_alpha   90.00
_cell.angle_beta   90.00
_cell.angle_gamma   90.00
#
_symmetry.space_group_name_H-M   'P 1'
#
loop_
_entity.id
_entity.type
_entity.pdbx_description
1 polymer ?
#
loop_
_entity_poly.entity_id
_entity_poly.type
_entity_poly.pdbx_seq_one_letter_code
_entity_poly.pdbx_strand_id
1 'polypeptide(L)'
;MPSSNESSEASVNQQPVIPELEPPLLDDNSRREELAARLRANWWGVAYNERILDSFVQSQLSIERHVEAALVADGYSPQVVFERRHTIRGFLFYPEGHALQGGTYAGYLSQIANFGTRQSVPYQRVIRSVRNSHLFLD
;
A
#
# COMPACT_ATOMS: atom_id res chain seq x y z
N MET A 1 -5.40 55.26 -11.10
CA MET A 1 -6.67 54.50 -11.18
C MET A 1 -6.39 53.21 -11.96
N PRO A 2 -6.98 52.07 -11.56
CA PRO A 2 -6.24 50.85 -11.23
C PRO A 2 -6.44 49.67 -12.21
N SER A 3 -5.83 48.52 -11.86
CA SER A 3 -6.04 47.16 -12.39
C SER A 3 -5.41 46.84 -13.76
N SER A 4 -4.74 45.71 -13.95
CA SER A 4 -5.07 44.40 -13.38
C SER A 4 -3.86 43.62 -12.89
N ASN A 5 -4.06 43.05 -11.72
CA ASN A 5 -3.28 42.02 -11.08
C ASN A 5 -3.68 40.68 -11.72
N GLU A 6 -2.85 40.12 -12.59
CA GLU A 6 -2.92 38.69 -12.94
C GLU A 6 -1.58 38.07 -12.55
N SER A 7 -1.41 37.88 -11.23
CA SER A 7 -0.42 36.95 -10.73
C SER A 7 -1.00 35.57 -11.00
N SER A 8 -0.63 35.00 -12.14
CA SER A 8 -0.81 33.59 -12.43
C SER A 8 -0.15 32.80 -11.30
N GLU A 9 -0.96 32.25 -10.40
CA GLU A 9 -0.52 31.25 -9.44
C GLU A 9 0.00 30.06 -10.24
N ALA A 10 1.32 30.06 -10.45
CA ALA A 10 2.03 28.88 -10.90
C ALA A 10 1.84 27.83 -9.81
N SER A 11 0.95 26.88 -10.06
CA SER A 11 0.76 25.67 -9.27
C SER A 11 2.12 25.00 -9.11
N VAL A 12 2.78 25.24 -7.97
CA VAL A 12 3.99 24.54 -7.59
C VAL A 12 3.61 23.06 -7.50
N ASN A 13 4.12 22.25 -8.43
CA ASN A 13 4.01 20.79 -8.38
C ASN A 13 4.69 20.27 -7.11
N GLN A 14 4.01 20.36 -5.96
CA GLN A 14 4.45 19.74 -4.73
C GLN A 14 4.22 18.24 -4.91
N GLN A 15 5.31 17.49 -5.15
CA GLN A 15 5.26 16.03 -5.08
C GLN A 15 4.65 15.62 -3.72
N PRO A 16 3.73 14.65 -3.71
CA PRO A 16 3.09 14.24 -2.47
C PRO A 16 4.15 13.70 -1.49
N VAL A 17 4.03 14.05 -0.22
CA VAL A 17 4.87 13.48 0.83
C VAL A 17 4.44 12.03 1.04
N ILE A 18 5.34 11.09 0.73
CA ILE A 18 5.14 9.64 0.94
C ILE A 18 5.85 9.27 2.24
N PRO A 19 5.12 8.80 3.28
CA PRO A 19 5.74 8.34 4.51
C PRO A 19 6.63 7.12 4.29
N GLU A 20 7.74 7.05 5.02
CA GLU A 20 8.65 5.91 5.10
C GLU A 20 8.95 5.58 6.57
N LEU A 21 9.30 4.33 6.86
CA LEU A 21 9.66 3.87 8.20
C LEU A 21 11.08 3.33 8.18
N GLU A 22 11.92 3.89 9.05
CA GLU A 22 13.29 3.44 9.27
C GLU A 22 13.53 3.31 10.79
N PRO A 23 13.63 2.08 11.34
CA PRO A 23 13.58 0.79 10.62
C PRO A 23 12.15 0.42 10.15
N PRO A 24 12.00 -0.44 9.13
CA PRO A 24 10.70 -0.98 8.74
C PRO A 24 10.13 -1.92 9.81
N LEU A 25 8.80 -2.08 9.85
CA LEU A 25 8.13 -2.96 10.83
C LEU A 25 8.51 -4.45 10.67
N LEU A 26 8.74 -4.87 9.44
CA LEU A 26 9.26 -6.17 9.05
C LEU A 26 10.39 -5.94 8.04
N ASP A 27 11.48 -6.68 8.14
CA ASP A 27 12.56 -6.58 7.16
C ASP A 27 12.11 -7.12 5.80
N ASP A 28 12.76 -6.65 4.74
CA ASP A 28 12.33 -6.95 3.37
C ASP A 28 12.50 -8.43 2.99
N ASN A 29 13.38 -9.18 3.64
CA ASN A 29 13.56 -10.61 3.35
C ASN A 29 12.42 -11.42 3.94
N SER A 30 12.15 -11.26 5.25
CA SER A 30 10.99 -11.92 5.88
C SER A 30 9.67 -11.46 5.27
N ARG A 31 9.52 -10.17 4.91
CA ARG A 31 8.34 -9.68 4.18
C ARG A 31 8.18 -10.39 2.84
N ARG A 32 9.24 -10.51 2.05
CA ARG A 32 9.23 -11.19 0.74
C ARG A 32 8.84 -12.67 0.88
N GLU A 33 9.39 -13.36 1.87
CA GLU A 33 9.08 -14.76 2.16
C GLU A 33 7.60 -14.94 2.52
N GLU A 34 7.07 -14.13 3.45
CA GLU A 34 5.67 -14.23 3.86
C GLU A 34 4.70 -13.90 2.71
N LEU A 35 5.00 -12.88 1.90
CA LEU A 35 4.19 -12.51 0.73
C LEU A 35 4.21 -13.60 -0.34
N ALA A 36 5.39 -14.15 -0.65
CA ALA A 36 5.54 -15.22 -1.62
C ALA A 36 4.79 -16.48 -1.17
N ALA A 37 4.92 -16.88 0.11
CA ALA A 37 4.20 -18.03 0.66
C ALA A 37 2.68 -17.88 0.52
N ARG A 38 2.14 -16.70 0.87
CA ARG A 38 0.70 -16.44 0.74
C ARG A 38 0.22 -16.40 -0.71
N LEU A 39 1.00 -15.79 -1.60
CA LEU A 39 0.66 -15.72 -3.02
C LEU A 39 0.66 -17.11 -3.67
N ARG A 40 1.66 -17.96 -3.37
CA ARG A 40 1.69 -19.36 -3.82
C ARG A 40 0.47 -20.14 -3.34
N ALA A 41 0.05 -19.95 -2.08
CA ALA A 41 -1.17 -20.58 -1.56
C ALA A 41 -2.43 -20.09 -2.29
N ASN A 42 -2.51 -18.79 -2.62
CA ASN A 42 -3.64 -18.24 -3.37
C ASN A 42 -3.69 -18.71 -4.82
N TRP A 43 -2.52 -18.96 -5.43
CA TRP A 43 -2.35 -19.50 -6.78
C TRP A 43 -2.26 -21.03 -6.83
N TRP A 44 -2.75 -21.72 -5.79
CA TRP A 44 -2.81 -23.18 -5.83
C TRP A 44 -3.58 -23.67 -7.07
N GLY A 45 -2.92 -24.51 -7.87
CA GLY A 45 -3.47 -25.02 -9.14
C GLY A 45 -3.37 -24.07 -10.34
N VAL A 46 -2.79 -22.87 -10.17
CA VAL A 46 -2.50 -21.92 -11.26
C VAL A 46 -1.06 -22.11 -11.72
N ALA A 47 -0.86 -22.21 -13.04
CA ALA A 47 0.47 -22.27 -13.63
C ALA A 47 1.12 -20.87 -13.63
N TYR A 48 2.30 -20.75 -13.04
CA TYR A 48 3.14 -19.55 -13.07
C TYR A 48 4.61 -19.94 -13.15
N ASN A 49 5.47 -18.97 -13.47
CA ASN A 49 6.92 -19.11 -13.31
C ASN A 49 7.43 -18.18 -12.20
N GLU A 50 8.62 -18.46 -11.67
CA GLU A 50 9.18 -17.68 -10.55
C GLU A 50 9.36 -16.19 -10.90
N ARG A 51 9.63 -15.84 -12.16
CA ARG A 51 9.73 -14.42 -12.57
C ARG A 51 8.41 -13.67 -12.40
N ILE A 52 7.28 -14.30 -12.72
CA ILE A 52 5.95 -13.71 -12.52
C ILE A 52 5.68 -13.58 -11.01
N LEU A 53 5.97 -14.61 -10.23
CA LEU A 53 5.81 -14.58 -8.79
C LEU A 53 6.62 -13.44 -8.16
N ASP A 54 7.90 -13.33 -8.50
CA ASP A 54 8.80 -12.30 -7.99
C ASP A 54 8.31 -10.89 -8.32
N SER A 55 7.80 -10.68 -9.54
CA SER A 55 7.25 -9.38 -9.94
C SER A 55 6.02 -8.99 -9.12
N PHE A 56 5.15 -9.95 -8.80
CA PHE A 56 3.98 -9.72 -7.95
C PHE A 56 4.40 -9.44 -6.51
N VAL A 57 5.29 -10.26 -5.95
CA VAL A 57 5.79 -10.12 -4.58
C VAL A 57 6.51 -8.78 -4.41
N GLN A 58 7.32 -8.36 -5.37
CA GLN A 58 8.00 -7.06 -5.32
C GLN A 58 7.00 -5.90 -5.29
N SER A 59 5.92 -5.99 -6.10
CA SER A 59 4.88 -4.97 -6.11
C SER A 59 4.10 -4.93 -4.79
N GLN A 60 3.76 -6.11 -4.24
CA GLN A 60 3.10 -6.23 -2.93
C GLN A 60 3.98 -5.65 -1.82
N LEU A 61 5.28 -5.96 -1.81
CA LEU A 61 6.24 -5.45 -0.85
C LEU A 61 6.27 -3.91 -0.83
N SER A 62 6.39 -3.28 -2.00
CA SER A 62 6.41 -1.81 -2.09
C SER A 62 5.09 -1.18 -1.61
N ILE A 63 3.94 -1.75 -1.99
CA ILE A 63 2.63 -1.25 -1.54
C ILE A 63 2.48 -1.40 -0.02
N GLU A 64 2.84 -2.56 0.54
CA GLU A 64 2.75 -2.82 1.98
C GLU A 64 3.59 -1.82 2.79
N ARG A 65 4.86 -1.59 2.38
CA ARG A 65 5.74 -0.62 3.04
C ARG A 65 5.13 0.77 3.10
N HIS A 66 4.61 1.26 1.98
CA HIS A 66 4.00 2.59 1.95
C HIS A 66 2.76 2.68 2.83
N VAL A 67 1.90 1.65 2.81
CA VAL A 67 0.69 1.60 3.64
C VAL A 67 1.03 1.53 5.12
N GLU A 68 1.95 0.66 5.54
CA GLU A 68 2.40 0.55 6.93
C GLU A 68 2.97 1.88 7.44
N ALA A 69 3.81 2.53 6.64
CA ALA A 69 4.37 3.83 7.00
C ALA A 69 3.30 4.93 7.13
N ALA A 70 2.30 4.93 6.23
CA ALA A 70 1.20 5.88 6.31
C ALA A 70 0.30 5.63 7.54
N LEU A 71 0.06 4.37 7.91
CA LEU A 71 -0.70 4.04 9.12
C LEU A 71 0.03 4.53 10.37
N VAL A 72 1.33 4.25 10.50
CA VAL A 72 2.11 4.72 11.65
C VAL A 72 2.17 6.25 11.70
N ALA A 73 2.35 6.91 10.55
CA ALA A 73 2.32 8.37 10.47
C ALA A 73 0.95 8.98 10.81
N ASP A 74 -0.14 8.23 10.64
CA ASP A 74 -1.50 8.62 11.02
C ASP A 74 -1.85 8.29 12.49
N GLY A 75 -0.87 7.79 13.26
CA GLY A 75 -0.97 7.60 14.71
C GLY A 75 -1.35 6.19 15.15
N TYR A 76 -1.46 5.22 14.24
CA TYR A 76 -1.67 3.82 14.61
C TYR A 76 -0.39 3.22 15.22
N SER A 77 -0.55 2.37 16.26
CA SER A 77 0.57 1.74 16.94
C SER A 77 1.38 0.85 15.97
N PRO A 78 2.72 1.06 15.84
CA PRO A 78 3.59 0.20 15.02
C PRO A 78 3.46 -1.29 15.34
N GLN A 79 3.35 -1.62 16.63
CA GLN A 79 3.19 -2.99 17.10
C GLN A 79 1.87 -3.59 16.61
N VAL A 80 0.77 -2.86 16.75
CA VAL A 80 -0.56 -3.35 16.33
C VAL A 80 -0.62 -3.51 14.81
N VAL A 81 -0.06 -2.56 14.05
CA VAL A 81 0.04 -2.66 12.58
C VAL A 81 0.81 -3.93 12.19
N PHE A 82 1.95 -4.20 12.84
CA PHE A 82 2.75 -5.40 12.61
C PHE A 82 2.03 -6.71 12.97
N GLU A 83 1.36 -6.76 14.12
CA GLU A 83 0.58 -7.91 14.56
C GLU A 83 -0.60 -8.20 13.63
N ARG A 84 -1.22 -7.14 13.08
CA ARG A 84 -2.35 -7.23 12.15
C ARG A 84 -1.94 -7.33 10.68
N ARG A 85 -0.64 -7.39 10.35
CA ARG A 85 -0.13 -7.38 8.96
C ARG A 85 -0.80 -8.40 8.04
N HIS A 86 -1.07 -9.62 8.53
CA HIS A 86 -1.73 -10.64 7.72
C HIS A 86 -3.19 -10.26 7.39
N THR A 87 -3.91 -9.64 8.32
CA THR A 87 -5.27 -9.13 8.06
C THR A 87 -5.21 -7.95 7.08
N ILE A 88 -4.28 -7.01 7.29
CA ILE A 88 -4.04 -5.87 6.40
C ILE A 88 -3.77 -6.35 4.97
N ARG A 89 -2.85 -7.31 4.78
CA ARG A 89 -2.57 -7.94 3.47
C ARG A 89 -3.80 -8.53 2.79
N GLY A 90 -4.75 -9.05 3.57
CA GLY A 90 -6.04 -9.51 3.06
C GLY A 90 -6.79 -8.39 2.34
N PHE A 91 -6.91 -7.23 2.98
CA PHE A 91 -7.51 -6.05 2.35
C PHE A 91 -6.68 -5.53 1.18
N LEU A 92 -5.36 -5.47 1.30
CA LEU A 92 -4.50 -4.90 0.26
C LEU A 92 -4.51 -5.72 -1.04
N PHE A 93 -4.33 -7.03 -0.92
CA PHE A 93 -3.97 -7.88 -2.06
C PHE A 93 -5.02 -8.94 -2.40
N TYR A 94 -5.94 -9.23 -1.48
CA TYR A 94 -6.96 -10.27 -1.63
C TYR A 94 -8.38 -9.79 -1.27
N PRO A 95 -8.84 -8.61 -1.73
CA PRO A 95 -10.10 -8.02 -1.29
C PRO A 95 -11.34 -8.87 -1.60
N GLU A 96 -11.24 -9.76 -2.60
CA GLU A 96 -12.30 -10.70 -3.01
C GLU A 96 -11.91 -12.16 -2.70
N GLY A 97 -10.94 -12.39 -1.82
CA GLY A 97 -10.42 -13.72 -1.50
C GLY A 97 -9.35 -14.25 -2.48
N HIS A 98 -9.15 -13.58 -3.62
CA HIS A 98 -8.17 -13.92 -4.64
C HIS A 98 -7.18 -12.78 -4.89
N ALA A 99 -5.96 -13.12 -5.31
CA ALA A 99 -4.91 -12.17 -5.58
C ALA A 99 -5.35 -11.20 -6.69
N LEU A 100 -5.11 -9.90 -6.48
CA LEU A 100 -5.28 -8.90 -7.52
C LEU A 100 -4.37 -9.19 -8.72
N GLN A 101 -4.80 -8.72 -9.90
CA GLN A 101 -4.01 -8.83 -11.13
C GLN A 101 -2.81 -7.86 -11.10
N GLY A 102 -1.76 -8.20 -11.86
CA GLY A 102 -0.52 -7.41 -11.91
C GLY A 102 -0.74 -5.94 -12.30
N GLY A 103 -1.62 -5.68 -13.28
CA GLY A 103 -1.97 -4.32 -13.70
C GLY A 103 -2.60 -3.47 -12.59
N THR A 104 -3.31 -4.11 -11.65
CA THR A 104 -3.89 -3.42 -10.49
C THR A 104 -2.80 -2.92 -9.54
N TYR A 105 -1.74 -3.71 -9.29
CA TYR A 105 -0.62 -3.28 -8.45
C TYR A 105 0.14 -2.11 -9.08
N ALA A 106 0.39 -2.16 -10.38
CA ALA A 106 1.00 -1.05 -11.12
C ALA A 106 0.17 0.24 -10.99
N GLY A 107 -1.16 0.11 -11.10
CA GLY A 107 -2.08 1.23 -10.86
C GLY A 107 -2.00 1.79 -9.44
N TYR A 108 -1.93 0.93 -8.42
CA TYR A 108 -1.77 1.38 -7.03
C TYR A 108 -0.44 2.09 -6.79
N LEU A 109 0.68 1.55 -7.28
CA LEU A 109 1.99 2.18 -7.17
C LEU A 109 2.00 3.56 -7.87
N SER A 110 1.37 3.66 -9.04
CA SER A 110 1.19 4.93 -9.73
C SER A 110 0.37 5.93 -8.90
N GLN A 111 -0.70 5.51 -8.24
CA GLN A 111 -1.47 6.38 -7.35
C GLN A 111 -0.65 6.86 -6.16
N ILE A 112 0.12 5.96 -5.52
CA ILE A 112 0.99 6.31 -4.39
C ILE A 112 2.04 7.33 -4.83
N ALA A 113 2.70 7.10 -5.97
CA ALA A 113 3.73 7.99 -6.49
C ALA A 113 3.20 9.37 -6.87
N ASN A 114 2.01 9.45 -7.48
CA ASN A 114 1.48 10.70 -8.03
C ASN A 114 0.63 11.50 -7.04
N PHE A 115 -0.07 10.82 -6.11
CA PHE A 115 -1.04 11.46 -5.21
C PHE A 115 -0.75 11.21 -3.72
N GLY A 116 0.26 10.39 -3.40
CA GLY A 116 0.63 10.01 -2.05
C GLY A 116 -0.16 8.80 -1.54
N THR A 117 0.41 8.11 -0.55
CA THR A 117 -0.18 6.86 -0.03
C THR A 117 -1.61 7.03 0.44
N ARG A 118 -1.92 8.13 1.14
CA ARG A 118 -3.25 8.36 1.72
C ARG A 118 -4.35 8.47 0.67
N GLN A 119 -4.04 8.92 -0.54
CA GLN A 119 -5.01 9.04 -1.63
C GLN A 119 -5.14 7.76 -2.46
N SER A 120 -4.29 6.76 -2.22
CA SER A 120 -4.32 5.49 -2.94
C SER A 120 -5.49 4.61 -2.50
N VAL A 121 -6.05 3.87 -3.46
CA VAL A 121 -7.08 2.84 -3.21
C VAL A 121 -6.68 1.84 -2.11
N PRO A 122 -5.47 1.25 -2.06
CA PRO A 122 -5.11 0.29 -1.02
C PRO A 122 -5.19 0.88 0.39
N TYR A 123 -4.70 2.11 0.59
CA TYR A 123 -4.77 2.77 1.90
C TYR A 123 -6.22 3.04 2.33
N GLN A 124 -7.02 3.64 1.43
CA GLN A 124 -8.42 3.95 1.71
C GLN A 124 -9.25 2.71 2.02
N ARG A 125 -8.90 1.56 1.43
CA ARG A 125 -9.54 0.28 1.75
C ARG A 125 -9.23 -0.18 3.17
N VAL A 126 -7.98 -0.04 3.63
CA VAL A 126 -7.61 -0.35 5.02
C VAL A 126 -8.36 0.56 5.99
N ILE A 127 -8.33 1.89 5.76
CA ILE A 127 -9.03 2.85 6.63
C ILE A 127 -10.53 2.62 6.67
N ARG A 128 -11.17 2.31 5.53
CA ARG A 128 -12.58 1.93 5.50
C ARG A 128 -12.85 0.68 6.33
N SER A 129 -11.95 -0.29 6.29
CA SER A 129 -12.07 -1.53 7.07
C SER A 129 -11.94 -1.28 8.56
N VAL A 130 -11.08 -0.34 8.97
CA VAL A 130 -11.00 0.14 10.37
C VAL A 130 -12.30 0.82 10.79
N ARG A 131 -12.78 1.77 9.99
CA ARG A 131 -14.02 2.52 10.28
C ARG A 131 -15.25 1.63 10.37
N ASN A 132 -15.28 0.54 9.60
CA ASN A 132 -16.37 -0.44 9.60
C ASN A 132 -16.16 -1.58 10.62
N SER A 133 -15.14 -1.49 11.49
CA SER A 133 -14.81 -2.51 12.49
C SER A 133 -14.51 -3.90 11.91
N HIS A 134 -14.09 -3.97 10.65
CA HIS A 134 -13.55 -5.19 10.03
C HIS A 134 -12.06 -5.38 10.35
N LEU A 135 -11.39 -4.32 10.79
CA LEU A 135 -9.99 -4.31 11.22
C LEU A 135 -9.87 -3.47 12.48
N PHE A 136 -9.27 -4.03 13.53
CA PHE A 136 -9.00 -3.33 14.79
C PHE A 136 -7.51 -2.98 14.86
N LEU A 137 -7.19 -1.69 14.93
CA LEU A 137 -5.83 -1.13 15.01
C LEU A 137 -5.60 -0.26 16.28
N ASP A 138 -6.53 -0.35 17.22
CA ASP A 138 -6.54 0.29 18.53
C ASP A 138 -5.74 -0.48 19.58
#